data_AF-A0A0D5YTH0-F1
#
_entry.id   AF-A0A0D5YTH0-F1
#
_cell.length_a   1.000
_cell.length_b   1.000
_cell.length_c   1.000
_cell.angle_alpha   90.00
_cell.angle_beta   90.00
_cell.angle_gamma   90.00
#
_symmetry.space_group_name_H-M   'P 1'
#
loop_
_entity.id
_entity.type
_entity.pdbx_description
1 polymer ?
#
loop_
_entity_poly.entity_id
_entity_poly.type
_entity_poly.pdbx_seq_one_letter_code
_entity_poly.pdbx_strand_id
1 'polypeptide(L)'
;MKTSNVFTVLLTVIMTSAIYSQDRTEVRNEINKGIIKKKVAMKTYLIEREIPEAGKMTAEQLKGISQKSFSVLKEMGSDIEWLHSYVADDKVYCLYRAENEELIREHAEKGGFPVNSIQVVSTKIGPGTAKN
;
A
#
# COMPACT_ATOMS: atom_id res chain seq x y z
N MET A 1 63.17 20.57 -8.15
CA MET A 1 62.15 20.89 -7.13
C MET A 1 60.87 21.39 -7.81
N LYS A 2 60.01 20.49 -8.34
CA LYS A 2 58.70 20.81 -8.96
C LYS A 2 57.89 19.52 -9.28
N THR A 3 57.63 18.68 -8.28
CA THR A 3 56.83 17.43 -8.45
C THR A 3 55.61 17.34 -7.53
N SER A 4 55.39 18.33 -6.65
CA SER A 4 54.36 18.28 -5.60
C SER A 4 52.92 18.59 -6.08
N ASN A 5 52.73 19.41 -7.13
CA ASN A 5 51.38 19.86 -7.52
C ASN A 5 50.55 18.85 -8.32
N VAL A 6 51.18 17.96 -9.11
CA VAL A 6 50.44 17.05 -9.99
C VAL A 6 49.73 15.95 -9.20
N PHE A 7 50.35 15.48 -8.12
CA PHE A 7 49.79 14.42 -7.28
C PHE A 7 48.59 14.92 -6.46
N THR A 8 48.69 16.12 -5.92
CA THR A 8 47.60 16.77 -5.15
C THR A 8 46.38 17.06 -6.03
N VAL A 9 46.59 17.53 -7.27
CA VAL A 9 45.49 17.80 -8.22
C VAL A 9 44.80 16.50 -8.67
N LEU A 10 45.56 15.42 -8.88
CA LEU A 10 44.97 14.13 -9.26
C LEU A 10 44.13 13.53 -8.12
N LEU A 11 44.59 13.64 -6.88
CA LEU A 11 43.88 13.12 -5.71
C LEU A 11 42.55 13.86 -5.47
N THR A 12 42.50 15.18 -5.68
CA THR A 12 41.27 15.98 -5.52
C THR A 12 40.25 15.73 -6.64
N VAL A 13 40.70 15.49 -7.87
CA VAL A 13 39.81 15.09 -8.98
C VAL A 13 39.20 13.71 -8.72
N ILE A 14 39.99 12.75 -8.23
CA ILE A 14 39.47 11.42 -7.89
C ILE A 14 38.47 11.52 -6.74
N MET A 15 38.79 12.24 -5.66
CA MET A 15 37.88 12.44 -4.52
C MET A 15 36.57 13.13 -4.92
N THR A 16 36.64 14.19 -5.72
CA THR A 16 35.41 14.89 -6.18
C THR A 16 34.60 14.02 -7.14
N SER A 17 35.23 13.25 -8.03
CA SER A 17 34.52 12.31 -8.91
C SER A 17 33.89 11.13 -8.15
N ALA A 18 34.53 10.64 -7.09
CA ALA A 18 34.01 9.58 -6.24
C ALA A 18 32.80 10.07 -5.43
N ILE A 19 32.92 11.24 -4.78
CA ILE A 19 31.80 11.89 -4.08
C ILE A 19 30.64 12.16 -5.04
N TYR A 20 30.93 12.70 -6.23
CA TYR A 20 29.92 12.95 -7.27
C TYR A 20 29.28 11.64 -7.79
N SER A 21 30.02 10.53 -7.85
CA SER A 21 29.51 9.22 -8.26
C SER A 21 28.61 8.59 -7.20
N GLN A 22 28.94 8.74 -5.91
CA GLN A 22 28.13 8.24 -4.80
C GLN A 22 26.77 8.93 -4.76
N ASP A 23 26.74 10.26 -4.88
CA ASP A 23 25.51 11.06 -4.88
C ASP A 23 24.54 10.68 -6.02
N ARG A 24 25.06 10.46 -7.25
CA ARG A 24 24.23 9.98 -8.37
C ARG A 24 23.68 8.58 -8.17
N THR A 25 24.37 7.72 -7.42
CA THR A 25 23.94 6.35 -7.18
C THR A 25 22.76 6.34 -6.21
N GLU A 26 22.79 7.17 -5.17
CA GLU A 26 21.70 7.34 -4.21
C GLU A 26 20.45 7.95 -4.84
N VAL A 27 20.62 9.03 -5.61
CA VAL A 27 19.52 9.65 -6.38
C VAL A 27 18.90 8.66 -7.37
N ARG A 28 19.72 7.87 -8.07
CA ARG A 28 19.24 6.82 -8.98
C ARG A 28 18.45 5.74 -8.24
N ASN A 29 18.88 5.35 -7.05
CA ASN A 29 18.19 4.34 -6.24
C ASN A 29 16.84 4.84 -5.73
N GLU A 30 16.75 6.08 -5.25
CA GLU A 30 15.47 6.68 -4.83
C GLU A 30 14.52 6.89 -6.01
N ILE A 31 15.02 7.31 -7.17
CA ILE A 31 14.22 7.38 -8.41
C ILE A 31 13.71 5.98 -8.81
N ASN A 32 14.58 4.97 -8.80
CA ASN A 32 14.19 3.60 -9.14
C ASN A 32 13.17 3.04 -8.14
N LYS A 33 13.33 3.32 -6.84
CA LYS A 33 12.37 2.94 -5.80
C LYS A 33 11.01 3.60 -6.03
N GLY A 34 10.98 4.88 -6.37
CA GLY A 34 9.75 5.59 -6.74
C GLY A 34 9.10 5.04 -8.01
N ILE A 35 9.90 4.68 -9.02
CA ILE A 35 9.41 4.07 -10.27
C ILE A 35 8.86 2.65 -10.02
N ILE A 36 9.55 1.84 -9.21
CA ILE A 36 9.10 0.49 -8.84
C ILE A 36 7.81 0.57 -8.03
N LYS A 37 7.74 1.47 -7.04
CA LYS A 37 6.51 1.72 -6.28
C LYS A 37 5.34 2.11 -7.19
N LYS A 38 5.58 2.96 -8.19
CA LYS A 38 4.55 3.33 -9.19
C LYS A 38 4.13 2.17 -10.12
N LYS A 39 4.94 1.11 -10.23
CA LYS A 39 4.72 -0.02 -11.16
C LYS A 39 4.00 -1.21 -10.52
N VAL A 40 3.86 -1.27 -9.20
CA VAL A 40 3.10 -2.36 -8.56
C VAL A 40 1.61 -2.14 -8.81
N ALA A 41 1.02 -2.97 -9.67
CA ALA A 41 -0.40 -2.89 -9.97
C ALA A 41 -1.20 -3.41 -8.77
N MET A 42 -1.99 -2.53 -8.14
CA MET A 42 -2.91 -2.94 -7.08
C MET A 42 -3.98 -3.88 -7.62
N LYS A 43 -4.26 -4.95 -6.89
CA LYS A 43 -5.37 -5.87 -7.14
C LYS A 43 -6.55 -5.52 -6.25
N THR A 44 -7.75 -5.89 -6.67
CA THR A 44 -8.95 -5.79 -5.83
C THR A 44 -9.13 -7.09 -5.05
N TYR A 45 -9.44 -6.97 -3.77
CA TYR A 45 -9.68 -8.08 -2.86
C TYR A 45 -11.07 -7.95 -2.24
N LEU A 46 -11.79 -9.07 -2.18
CA LEU A 46 -13.01 -9.25 -1.42
C LEU A 46 -12.64 -9.94 -0.10
N ILE A 47 -12.98 -9.31 1.00
CA ILE A 47 -12.64 -9.77 2.35
C ILE A 47 -13.93 -10.09 3.07
N GLU A 48 -14.06 -11.30 3.61
CA GLU A 48 -15.17 -11.68 4.48
C GLU A 48 -14.73 -11.59 5.94
N ARG A 49 -15.58 -10.98 6.76
CA ARG A 49 -15.39 -10.80 8.20
C ARG A 49 -16.64 -11.26 8.93
N GLU A 50 -16.49 -12.21 9.85
CA GLU A 50 -17.56 -12.60 10.77
C GLU A 50 -17.57 -11.63 11.94
N ILE A 51 -18.64 -10.85 12.04
CA ILE A 51 -18.87 -9.87 13.10
C ILE A 51 -20.29 -10.11 13.61
N PRO A 52 -20.47 -10.82 14.73
CA PRO A 52 -21.79 -11.12 15.27
C PRO A 52 -22.65 -9.87 15.41
N GLU A 53 -23.90 -9.98 14.98
CA GLU A 53 -24.93 -8.94 15.01
C GLU A 53 -24.57 -7.66 14.23
N ALA A 54 -23.63 -7.72 13.27
CA ALA A 54 -23.24 -6.57 12.46
C ALA A 54 -24.44 -5.90 11.76
N GLY A 55 -25.38 -6.68 11.23
CA GLY A 55 -26.61 -6.20 10.60
C GLY A 55 -27.59 -5.51 11.56
N LYS A 56 -27.42 -5.69 12.87
CA LYS A 56 -28.21 -5.00 13.91
C LYS A 56 -27.51 -3.75 14.46
N MET A 57 -26.27 -3.49 14.04
CA MET A 57 -25.53 -2.32 14.50
C MET A 57 -26.20 -1.02 14.09
N THR A 58 -26.21 -0.06 14.99
CA THR A 58 -26.68 1.30 14.70
C THR A 58 -25.75 2.01 13.73
N ALA A 59 -26.25 3.05 13.07
CA ALA A 59 -25.43 3.90 12.21
C ALA A 59 -24.19 4.47 12.93
N GLU A 60 -24.30 4.75 14.23
CA GLU A 60 -23.19 5.26 15.03
C GLU A 60 -22.13 4.18 15.31
N GLN A 61 -22.54 2.94 15.58
CA GLN A 61 -21.61 1.81 15.70
C GLN A 61 -20.87 1.55 14.38
N LEU A 62 -21.60 1.52 13.26
CA LEU A 62 -21.01 1.35 11.93
C LEU A 62 -20.05 2.49 11.55
N LYS A 63 -20.39 3.73 11.96
CA LYS A 63 -19.51 4.89 11.82
C LYS A 63 -18.22 4.71 12.64
N GLY A 64 -18.31 4.21 13.87
CA GLY A 64 -17.15 3.91 14.71
C GLY A 64 -16.21 2.88 14.07
N ILE A 65 -16.76 1.80 13.52
CA ILE A 65 -15.99 0.79 12.76
C ILE A 65 -15.28 1.43 11.56
N SER A 66 -16.00 2.26 10.80
CA SER A 66 -15.45 2.96 9.63
C SER A 66 -14.31 3.91 10.01
N GLN A 67 -14.47 4.67 11.11
CA GLN A 67 -13.45 5.57 11.63
C GLN A 67 -12.18 4.82 12.06
N LYS A 68 -12.33 3.69 12.75
CA LYS A 68 -11.20 2.84 13.17
C LYS A 68 -10.47 2.24 11.96
N SER A 69 -11.20 1.77 10.96
CA SER A 69 -10.60 1.27 9.72
C SER A 69 -9.81 2.36 9.00
N PHE A 70 -10.40 3.56 8.87
CA PHE A 70 -9.78 4.68 8.19
C PHE A 70 -8.54 5.22 8.92
N SER A 71 -8.53 5.20 10.26
CA SER A 71 -7.35 5.63 11.01
C SER A 71 -6.14 4.73 10.74
N VAL A 72 -6.33 3.41 10.68
CA VAL A 72 -5.26 2.47 10.34
C VAL A 72 -4.77 2.67 8.90
N LEU A 73 -5.68 2.89 7.94
CA LEU A 73 -5.29 3.16 6.55
C LEU A 73 -4.42 4.41 6.41
N LYS A 74 -4.68 5.46 7.21
CA LYS A 74 -3.81 6.65 7.23
C LYS A 74 -2.37 6.34 7.62
N GLU A 75 -2.15 5.37 8.50
CA GLU A 75 -0.82 4.95 8.93
C GLU A 75 -0.13 4.06 7.91
N MET A 76 -0.90 3.29 7.13
CA MET A 76 -0.37 2.34 6.12
C MET A 76 -0.07 3.00 4.76
N GLY A 77 -0.55 4.22 4.54
CA GLY A 77 -0.27 4.97 3.32
C GLY A 77 -1.15 4.54 2.14
N SER A 78 -0.60 4.66 0.91
CA SER A 78 -1.36 4.52 -0.34
C SER A 78 -1.28 3.14 -1.00
N ASP A 79 -0.54 2.21 -0.39
CA ASP A 79 -0.32 0.86 -0.95
C ASP A 79 -1.53 -0.06 -0.68
N ILE A 80 -2.50 0.43 0.11
CA ILE A 80 -3.79 -0.17 0.42
C ILE A 80 -4.89 0.90 0.41
N GLU A 81 -6.04 0.58 -0.16
CA GLU A 81 -7.18 1.47 -0.30
C GLU A 81 -8.47 0.71 0.04
N TRP A 82 -9.27 1.26 0.95
CA TRP A 82 -10.62 0.76 1.19
C TRP A 82 -11.60 1.40 0.21
N LEU A 83 -12.33 0.58 -0.54
CA LEU A 83 -13.33 1.07 -1.50
C LEU A 83 -14.70 1.23 -0.83
N HIS A 84 -15.20 0.17 -0.22
CA HIS A 84 -16.49 0.15 0.51
C HIS A 84 -16.67 -1.19 1.23
N SER A 85 -17.68 -1.25 2.09
CA SER A 85 -18.09 -2.46 2.78
C SER A 85 -19.60 -2.66 2.68
N TYR A 86 -20.02 -3.91 2.71
CA TYR A 86 -21.40 -4.35 2.81
C TYR A 86 -21.58 -5.06 4.15
N VAL A 87 -22.63 -4.70 4.88
CA VAL A 87 -23.04 -5.42 6.09
C VAL A 87 -24.20 -6.33 5.70
N ALA A 88 -24.11 -7.61 6.04
CA ALA A 88 -25.14 -8.60 5.75
C ALA A 88 -25.20 -9.60 6.91
N ASP A 89 -26.28 -9.53 7.69
CA ASP A 89 -26.49 -10.30 8.91
C ASP A 89 -25.25 -10.26 9.84
N ASP A 90 -24.66 -11.40 10.18
CA ASP A 90 -23.50 -11.49 11.08
C ASP A 90 -22.15 -11.34 10.34
N LYS A 91 -22.17 -10.78 9.13
CA LYS A 91 -20.97 -10.63 8.29
C LYS A 91 -20.82 -9.23 7.74
N VAL A 92 -19.56 -8.85 7.57
CA VAL A 92 -19.15 -7.67 6.82
C VAL A 92 -18.24 -8.10 5.68
N TYR A 93 -18.62 -7.72 4.47
CA TYR A 93 -17.83 -7.92 3.26
C TYR A 93 -17.15 -6.61 2.90
N CYS A 94 -15.83 -6.62 2.79
CA CYS A 94 -15.07 -5.43 2.46
C CYS A 94 -14.41 -5.57 1.09
N LEU A 95 -14.48 -4.53 0.28
CA LEU A 95 -13.74 -4.44 -0.98
C LEU A 95 -12.56 -3.49 -0.80
N TYR A 96 -11.36 -4.01 -1.02
CA TYR A 96 -10.10 -3.27 -0.89
C TYR A 96 -9.32 -3.36 -2.19
N ARG A 97 -8.49 -2.35 -2.46
CA ARG A 97 -7.37 -2.48 -3.41
C ARG A 97 -6.09 -2.52 -2.60
N ALA A 98 -5.16 -3.39 -2.96
CA ALA A 98 -3.86 -3.46 -2.31
C ALA A 98 -2.79 -4.01 -3.27
N GLU A 99 -1.53 -3.72 -3.00
CA GLU A 99 -0.41 -4.32 -3.72
C GLU A 99 -0.32 -5.85 -3.53
N ASN A 100 -0.69 -6.33 -2.34
CA ASN A 100 -0.66 -7.75 -1.96
C ASN A 100 -1.69 -8.05 -0.84
N GLU A 101 -1.83 -9.32 -0.47
CA GLU A 101 -2.77 -9.77 0.55
C GLU A 101 -2.27 -9.48 1.97
N GLU A 102 -0.95 -9.44 2.17
CA GLU A 102 -0.31 -9.19 3.44
C GLU A 102 -0.69 -7.82 4.01
N LEU A 103 -0.80 -6.79 3.17
CA LEU A 103 -1.29 -5.47 3.57
C LEU A 103 -2.72 -5.51 4.12
N ILE A 104 -3.58 -6.40 3.62
CA ILE A 104 -4.94 -6.55 4.14
C ILE A 104 -4.91 -7.19 5.53
N ARG A 105 -4.04 -8.19 5.72
CA ARG A 105 -3.86 -8.87 7.00
C ARG A 105 -3.29 -7.91 8.04
N GLU A 106 -2.29 -7.10 7.67
CA GLU A 106 -1.71 -6.07 8.52
C GLU A 106 -2.74 -4.99 8.90
N HIS A 107 -3.57 -4.53 7.95
CA HIS A 107 -4.67 -3.59 8.23
C HIS A 107 -5.63 -4.15 9.27
N ALA A 108 -6.01 -5.42 9.11
CA ALA A 108 -6.92 -6.07 10.01
C ALA A 108 -6.33 -6.29 11.41
N GLU A 109 -5.06 -6.68 11.50
CA GLU A 109 -4.32 -6.83 12.75
C GLU A 109 -4.26 -5.50 13.53
N LYS A 110 -3.81 -4.42 12.88
CA LYS A 110 -3.77 -3.08 13.48
C LYS A 110 -5.15 -2.55 13.85
N GLY A 111 -6.16 -2.91 13.06
CA GLY A 111 -7.55 -2.52 13.24
C GLY A 111 -8.29 -3.30 14.31
N GLY A 112 -7.80 -4.49 14.68
CA GLY A 112 -8.52 -5.45 15.51
C GLY A 112 -9.74 -6.05 14.78
N PHE A 113 -9.69 -6.14 13.44
CA PHE A 113 -10.77 -6.70 12.64
C PHE A 113 -10.50 -8.18 12.33
N PRO A 114 -11.52 -9.05 12.37
CA PRO A 114 -11.36 -10.42 11.92
C PRO A 114 -11.14 -10.49 10.40
N VAL A 115 -10.41 -11.52 9.96
CA VAL A 115 -10.19 -11.86 8.55
C VAL A 115 -10.50 -13.33 8.40
N ASN A 116 -11.70 -13.65 7.95
CA ASN A 116 -12.14 -15.03 7.78
C ASN A 116 -11.74 -15.55 6.39
N SER A 117 -11.85 -14.71 5.36
CA SER A 117 -11.45 -15.04 4.00
C SER A 117 -10.96 -13.81 3.25
N ILE A 118 -9.98 -13.98 2.37
CA ILE A 118 -9.52 -12.95 1.43
C ILE A 118 -9.44 -13.58 0.04
N GLN A 119 -10.15 -13.00 -0.93
CA GLN A 119 -10.18 -13.49 -2.31
C GLN A 119 -9.81 -12.36 -3.28
N VAL A 120 -8.91 -12.65 -4.22
CA VAL A 120 -8.64 -11.72 -5.33
C VAL A 120 -9.86 -11.66 -6.25
N VAL A 121 -10.41 -10.46 -6.46
CA VAL A 121 -11.49 -10.23 -7.41
C VAL A 121 -10.92 -10.26 -8.82
N SER A 122 -11.27 -11.28 -9.60
CA SER A 122 -10.80 -11.44 -10.97
C SER A 122 -11.56 -10.58 -11.97
N THR A 123 -12.88 -10.42 -11.77
CA THR A 123 -13.75 -9.61 -12.64
C THR A 123 -15.01 -9.21 -11.89
N LYS A 124 -15.64 -8.10 -12.30
CA LYS A 124 -16.96 -7.69 -11.84
C LYS A 124 -17.95 -7.81 -12.99
N ILE A 125 -19.03 -8.55 -12.75
CA ILE A 125 -20.16 -8.67 -13.69
C ILE A 125 -21.34 -7.84 -13.19
N GLY A 126 -22.17 -7.37 -14.13
CA GLY A 126 -23.41 -6.64 -13.82
C GLY A 126 -24.30 -6.47 -15.05
N PRO A 127 -25.38 -5.67 -14.96
CA PRO A 127 -26.30 -5.47 -16.09
C PRO A 127 -25.62 -4.97 -17.37
N GLY A 128 -24.51 -4.23 -17.26
CA GLY A 128 -23.71 -3.80 -18.41
C GLY A 128 -22.99 -4.96 -19.12
N THR A 129 -22.60 -6.00 -18.40
CA THR A 129 -22.02 -7.23 -18.97
C THR A 129 -23.07 -8.10 -19.67
N ALA A 130 -24.37 -7.86 -19.41
CA ALA A 130 -25.46 -8.62 -20.01
C ALA A 130 -25.90 -8.07 -21.38
N LYS A 131 -25.53 -6.83 -21.71
CA LYS A 131 -25.90 -6.16 -22.95
C LYS A 131 -24.69 -6.17 -23.88
N ASN A 132 -24.70 -7.07 -24.85
CA ASN A 132 -23.86 -6.98 -26.04
C ASN A 132 -24.64 -6.28 -27.14
#